data_AF-A0A0G1YLD6-F1
#
_entry.id   AF-A0A0G1YLD6-F1
#
_cell.length_a   1.000
_cell.length_b   1.000
_cell.length_c   1.000
_cell.angle_alpha   90.00
_cell.angle_beta   90.00
_cell.angle_gamma   90.00
#
_symmetry.space_group_name_H-M   'P 1'
#
loop_
_entity.id
_entity.type
_entity.pdbx_description
1 polymer ?
#
loop_
_entity_poly.entity_id
_entity_poly.type
_entity_poly.pdbx_seq_one_letter_code
_entity_poly.pdbx_strand_id
1 'polypeptide(L)' 'MTYRSRQERIRELFPDEPAFRLRQIEEALFQPSVRGWNDMTSLSLAMRGALAASVPFQALVVVNMLE' A
#
# COMPACT_ATOMS: atom_id res chain seq x y z
N MET A 1 5.98 7.72 -22.23
CA MET A 1 5.92 6.82 -21.06
C MET A 1 4.52 6.93 -20.49
N THR A 2 3.75 5.85 -20.48
CA THR A 2 2.41 5.85 -19.88
C THR A 2 2.58 5.78 -18.37
N TYR A 3 2.23 6.86 -17.66
CA TYR A 3 2.25 6.87 -16.21
C TYR A 3 1.06 6.07 -15.71
N ARG A 4 1.33 4.91 -15.10
CA ARG A 4 0.30 4.13 -14.40
C ARG A 4 0.17 4.63 -12.97
N SER A 5 -1.07 4.78 -12.54
CA SER A 5 -1.41 5.05 -11.16
C SER A 5 -1.03 3.87 -10.26
N ARG A 6 -0.85 4.15 -8.96
CA ARG A 6 -0.65 3.11 -7.95
C ARG A 6 -1.82 2.12 -7.92
N GLN A 7 -3.04 2.60 -8.11
CA GLN A 7 -4.25 1.78 -8.16
C GLN A 7 -4.22 0.77 -9.31
N GLU A 8 -3.84 1.20 -10.52
CA GLU A 8 -3.68 0.30 -11.67
C GLU A 8 -2.62 -0.76 -11.40
N ARG A 9 -1.48 -0.36 -10.82
CA ARG A 9 -0.41 -1.29 -10.43
C ARG A 9 -0.89 -2.34 -9.43
N ILE A 10 -1.65 -1.95 -8.41
CA ILE A 10 -2.17 -2.86 -7.39
C ILE A 10 -3.20 -3.83 -8.00
N ARG A 11 -4.07 -3.35 -8.91
CA ARG A 11 -5.02 -4.21 -9.64
C ARG A 11 -4.32 -5.24 -10.53
N GLU A 12 -3.21 -4.88 -11.16
CA GLU A 12 -2.42 -5.81 -11.98
C GLU A 12 -1.74 -6.90 -11.14
N LEU A 13 -1.30 -6.57 -9.92
CA LEU A 13 -0.70 -7.54 -9.00
C LEU A 13 -1.72 -8.50 -8.42
N PHE A 14 -2.97 -8.06 -8.25
CA PHE A 14 -4.02 -8.81 -7.60
C PHE A 14 -5.34 -8.75 -8.39
N PRO A 15 -5.39 -9.33 -9.60
CA PRO A 15 -6.57 -9.23 -10.47
C PRO A 15 -7.79 -9.97 -9.91
N ASP A 16 -7.56 -11.02 -9.13
CA ASP A 16 -8.62 -11.88 -8.55
C ASP A 16 -9.03 -11.47 -7.13
N GLU A 17 -8.39 -10.46 -6.55
CA GLU A 17 -8.71 -10.02 -5.19
C GLU A 17 -9.97 -9.14 -5.16
N PRO A 18 -10.82 -9.27 -4.13
CA PRO A 18 -12.03 -8.45 -4.00
C PRO A 18 -11.71 -6.95 -3.89
N ALA A 19 -12.63 -6.11 -4.36
CA ALA A 19 -12.48 -4.66 -4.33
C ALA A 19 -12.18 -4.08 -2.93
N PHE A 20 -12.71 -4.70 -1.86
CA PHE A 20 -12.41 -4.26 -0.49
C PHE A 20 -10.94 -4.46 -0.11
N ARG A 21 -10.28 -5.49 -0.65
CA ARG A 21 -8.87 -5.77 -0.37
C ARG A 21 -7.96 -4.72 -1.00
N LEU A 22 -8.29 -4.31 -2.24
CA LEU A 22 -7.60 -3.22 -2.91
C LEU A 22 -7.75 -1.91 -2.12
N ARG A 23 -8.96 -1.63 -1.63
CA ARG A 23 -9.22 -0.47 -0.79
C ARG A 23 -8.40 -0.49 0.51
N GLN A 24 -8.25 -1.64 1.16
CA GLN A 24 -7.39 -1.77 2.35
C GLN A 24 -5.93 -1.43 2.05
N ILE A 25 -5.40 -1.88 0.91
CA ILE A 25 -4.04 -1.57 0.46
C ILE A 25 -3.89 -0.07 0.19
N GLU A 26 -4.87 0.55 -0.46
CA GLU A 26 -4.88 1.99 -0.72
C GLU A 26 -4.96 2.81 0.57
N GLU A 27 -5.83 2.44 1.51
CA GLU A 27 -6.00 3.12 2.79
C GLU A 27 -4.73 3.04 3.66
N ALA A 28 -4.01 1.92 3.60
CA ALA A 28 -2.77 1.75 4.36
C ALA A 28 -1.70 2.78 4.03
N LEU A 29 -1.66 3.29 2.79
CA LEU A 29 -0.72 4.34 2.39
C LEU A 29 -0.95 5.66 3.12
N PHE A 30 -2.15 5.87 3.65
CA PHE A 30 -2.55 7.10 4.34
C PHE A 30 -2.70 6.91 5.86
N GLN A 31 -2.53 5.69 6.37
CA GLN A 31 -2.60 5.42 7.80
C GLN A 31 -1.24 5.67 8.47
N PRO A 32 -1.14 6.63 9.40
CA PRO A 32 0.14 6.94 10.07
C PRO A 32 0.70 5.79 10.93
N SER A 33 -0.17 4.85 11.33
CA SER A 33 0.21 3.65 12.07
C SER A 33 0.90 2.59 11.20
N VAL A 34 0.82 2.70 9.87
CA VAL A 34 1.42 1.77 8.91
C VAL A 34 2.65 2.43 8.30
N ARG A 35 3.85 1.91 8.60
CA ARG A 35 5.11 2.46 8.10
C ARG A 35 5.62 1.74 6.85
N GLY A 36 5.05 0.58 6.54
CA GLY A 36 5.35 -0.18 5.34
C GLY A 36 4.38 -1.34 5.11
N TRP A 37 4.51 -2.00 3.95
CA TRP A 37 3.68 -3.16 3.61
C TRP A 37 3.79 -4.31 4.63
N ASN A 38 4.94 -4.44 5.29
CA ASN A 38 5.18 -5.45 6.32
C ASN A 38 4.29 -5.27 7.57
N ASP A 39 3.83 -4.05 7.84
CA ASP A 39 2.98 -3.75 9.00
C ASP A 39 1.51 -4.13 8.74
N MET A 40 1.13 -4.43 7.49
CA MET A 40 -0.21 -4.86 7.12
C MET A 40 -0.43 -6.34 7.47
N THR A 41 -0.66 -6.64 8.74
CA THR A 41 -0.90 -8.02 9.24
C THR A 41 -2.18 -8.65 8.67
N SER A 42 -3.11 -7.83 8.17
CA SER A 42 -4.32 -8.25 7.47
C SER A 42 -4.06 -8.84 6.07
N LEU A 43 -2.89 -8.57 5.48
CA LEU A 43 -2.48 -9.14 4.20
C LEU A 43 -1.66 -10.42 4.41
N SER A 44 -1.73 -11.33 3.44
CA SER A 44 -0.87 -12.51 3.45
C SER A 44 0.60 -12.12 3.23
N LEU A 45 1.52 -12.97 3.69
CA LEU A 45 2.96 -12.75 3.51
C LEU A 45 3.34 -12.59 2.02
N ALA A 46 2.72 -13.38 1.14
CA ALA A 46 2.95 -13.33 -0.30
C ALA A 46 2.51 -11.97 -0.89
N MET A 47 1.35 -11.46 -0.49
CA MET A 47 0.87 -10.14 -0.93
C MET A 47 1.80 -9.02 -0.48
N ARG A 48 2.26 -9.05 0.78
CA ARG A 48 3.20 -8.06 1.30
C ARG A 48 4.51 -8.06 0.52
N GLY A 49 5.03 -9.24 0.17
CA GLY A 49 6.22 -9.39 -0.66
C GLY A 49 6.04 -8.80 -2.07
N ALA A 50 4.92 -9.11 -2.73
CA ALA A 50 4.62 -8.58 -4.06
C ALA A 50 4.46 -7.04 -4.07
N LEU A 51 3.79 -6.49 -3.06
CA LEU A 51 3.65 -5.05 -2.86
C LEU A 51 4.99 -4.38 -2.60
N ALA A 52 5.82 -4.92 -1.72
CA ALA A 52 7.15 -4.37 -1.43
C ALA A 52 8.07 -4.33 -2.66
N ALA A 53 7.96 -5.31 -3.57
CA ALA A 53 8.75 -5.35 -4.79
C ALA A 53 8.27 -4.36 -5.87
N SER A 54 6.96 -4.09 -5.94
CA SER A 54 6.34 -3.43 -7.11
C SER A 54 5.73 -2.06 -6.82
N VAL A 55 5.34 -1.79 -5.57
CA VAL A 55 4.67 -0.56 -5.15
C VAL A 55 5.48 0.07 -4.02
N PRO A 56 6.21 1.18 -4.27
CA PRO A 56 6.90 1.91 -3.21
C PRO A 56 5.90 2.36 -2.13
N PHE A 57 6.22 2.12 -0.87
CA PHE A 57 5.42 2.59 0.25
C PHE A 57 5.79 4.05 0.57
N GLN A 58 4.80 4.94 0.60
CA GLN A 58 4.97 6.32 1.03
C GLN A 58 4.09 6.53 2.25
N ALA A 59 4.69 6.51 3.43
CA ALA A 59 3.98 6.71 4.67
C ALA A 59 3.74 8.22 4.93
N LEU A 60 2.55 8.57 5.40
CA LEU A 60 2.31 9.86 6.03
C LEU A 60 2.89 9.83 7.44
N VAL A 61 3.78 10.78 7.74
CA VAL A 61 4.37 10.93 9.07
C VAL A 61 3.90 12.26 9.66
N VAL A 62 3.24 12.19 10.81
CA VAL A 62 2.91 13.39 11.59
C VAL A 62 4.19 13.87 12.25
N VAL A 63 4.64 15.06 11.87
CA VAL A 63 5.79 15.73 12.46
C VAL A 63 5.28 16.91 13.28
N ASN A 64 5.60 16.93 14.57
CA ASN A 64 5.43 18.14 15.37
C ASN A 64 6.54 19.11 14.99
N MET A 65 6.19 20.17 14.28
CA MET A 65 7.09 21.32 14.17
C MET A 65 7.05 22.03 15.52
N LEU A 66 8.17 22.00 16.24
CA LEU A 66 8.34 22.69 17.52
C LEU A 66 8.04 24.19 17.35
N GLU A 67 7.23 24.73 18.25
CA GLU A 67 7.14 26.18 18.51
C GLU A 67 8.34 26.65 19.35
#